data_AF-A0AA39TQE2-F1
#
_entry.id   AF-A0AA39TQE2-F1
#
_cell.length_a   1.000
_cell.length_b   1.000
_cell.length_c   1.000
_cell.angle_alpha   90.00
_cell.angle_beta   90.00
_cell.angle_gamma   90.00
#
_symmetry.space_group_name_H-M   'P 1'
#
loop_
_entity.id
_entity.type
_entity.pdbx_description
1 polymer ?
#
loop_
_entity_poly.entity_id
_entity_poly.type
_entity_poly.pdbx_seq_one_letter_code
_entity_poly.pdbx_strand_id
1 'polypeptide(L)'
;MGLPPAKSAYVAVSASKMWDEKTHSNADQWHGYRFYNQKQIPGKEHLAQLVNTSANHLGFEHGRRACPERFFAANGVKIILVYVLLKYEWKLPEGATPKPRAFWLPWLRIR
;
A
#
# COMPACT_ATOMS: atom_id res chain seq x y z
N MET A 1 23.75 3.28 17.64
CA MET A 1 23.32 1.89 17.34
C MET A 1 22.77 1.34 18.65
N GLY A 2 21.49 1.00 18.72
CA GLY A 2 20.84 0.59 19.99
C GLY A 2 21.25 -0.80 20.44
N LEU A 3 21.06 -1.10 21.73
CA LEU A 3 21.28 -2.44 22.29
C LEU A 3 20.35 -3.46 21.61
N PRO A 4 20.84 -4.69 21.32
CA PRO A 4 20.00 -5.73 20.74
C PRO A 4 18.88 -6.10 21.71
N PRO A 5 17.68 -6.43 21.21
CA PRO A 5 16.57 -6.87 22.05
C PRO A 5 16.91 -8.18 22.78
N ALA A 6 16.31 -8.38 23.96
CA ALA A 6 16.42 -9.63 24.70
C ALA A 6 15.93 -10.82 23.85
N LYS A 7 16.50 -12.01 24.06
CA LYS A 7 16.17 -13.22 23.26
C LYS A 7 14.68 -13.61 23.27
N SER A 8 13.91 -13.18 24.28
CA SER A 8 12.47 -13.43 24.42
C SER A 8 11.59 -12.24 24.01
N ALA A 9 12.18 -11.15 23.50
CA ALA A 9 11.42 -9.97 23.11
C ALA A 9 10.73 -10.19 21.75
N TYR A 10 9.49 -9.74 21.66
CA TYR A 10 8.76 -9.66 20.39
C TYR A 10 9.06 -8.31 19.72
N VAL A 11 9.25 -8.35 18.39
CA VAL A 11 9.45 -7.14 17.58
C VAL A 11 8.32 -7.04 16.58
N ALA A 12 7.60 -5.92 16.63
CA ALA A 12 6.66 -5.53 15.59
C ALA A 12 7.31 -4.48 14.68
N VAL A 13 7.00 -4.53 13.39
CA VAL A 13 7.44 -3.53 12.41
C VAL A 13 6.20 -2.80 11.92
N SER A 14 6.20 -1.47 12.06
CA SER A 14 5.11 -0.64 11.57
C SER A 14 5.23 -0.42 10.06
N ALA A 15 4.10 -0.53 9.35
CA ALA A 15 3.99 -0.13 7.95
C ALA A 15 3.79 1.39 7.77
N SER A 16 3.87 2.19 8.85
CA SER A 16 3.64 3.65 8.84
C SER A 16 4.50 4.42 7.84
N LYS A 17 5.63 3.85 7.40
CA LYS A 17 6.49 4.46 6.39
C LYS A 17 5.81 4.65 5.03
N MET A 18 4.76 3.88 4.73
CA MET A 18 3.92 4.07 3.55
C MET A 18 3.04 5.33 3.61
N TRP A 19 2.92 5.95 4.79
CA TRP A 19 2.23 7.23 5.04
C TRP A 19 3.19 8.32 5.55
N ASP A 20 4.51 8.14 5.36
CA ASP A 20 5.51 9.12 5.77
C ASP A 20 5.70 10.17 4.66
N GLU A 21 5.48 11.44 5.01
CA GLU A 21 5.64 12.59 4.11
C GLU A 21 7.06 12.72 3.55
N LYS A 22 8.07 12.22 4.29
CA LYS A 22 9.46 12.17 3.81
C LYS A 22 9.66 11.16 2.67
N THR A 23 8.78 10.19 2.56
CA THR A 23 8.83 9.11 1.57
C THR A 23 7.88 9.38 0.40
N HIS A 24 6.69 9.87 0.69
CA HIS A 24 5.64 10.17 -0.28
C HIS A 24 5.08 11.57 -0.03
N SER A 25 5.14 12.46 -1.02
CA SER A 25 4.52 13.78 -0.89
C SER A 25 2.99 13.66 -0.81
N ASN A 26 2.36 14.47 0.05
CA ASN A 26 0.95 14.38 0.44
C ASN A 26 0.58 12.92 0.76
N ALA A 27 1.28 12.30 1.72
CA ALA A 27 1.16 10.88 2.03
C ALA A 27 -0.23 10.50 2.56
N ASP A 28 -0.94 11.45 3.14
CA ASP A 28 -2.30 11.34 3.66
C ASP A 28 -3.38 11.40 2.57
N GLN A 29 -3.01 11.80 1.34
CA GLN A 29 -3.93 11.96 0.22
C GLN A 29 -3.82 10.82 -0.80
N TRP A 30 -4.99 10.43 -1.33
CA TRP A 30 -5.06 9.52 -2.45
C TRP A 30 -4.59 10.21 -3.74
N HIS A 31 -3.56 9.66 -4.36
CA HIS A 31 -3.00 10.14 -5.63
C HIS A 31 -2.90 8.98 -6.63
N GLY A 32 -3.91 8.84 -7.50
CA GLY A 32 -4.01 7.72 -8.45
C GLY A 32 -2.81 7.58 -9.40
N TYR A 33 -2.15 8.70 -9.74
CA TYR A 33 -0.98 8.70 -10.63
C TYR A 33 0.37 8.60 -9.90
N ARG A 34 0.40 8.49 -8.56
CA ARG A 34 1.65 8.52 -7.77
C ARG A 34 2.72 7.56 -8.31
N PHE A 35 2.34 6.29 -8.48
CA PHE A 35 3.26 5.25 -8.95
C PHE A 35 3.45 5.27 -10.47
N TYR A 36 2.50 5.80 -11.24
CA TYR A 36 2.70 6.04 -12.66
C TYR A 36 3.80 7.08 -12.91
N ASN A 37 3.72 8.22 -12.20
CA ASN A 37 4.70 9.30 -12.28
C ASN A 37 6.07 8.86 -11.76
N GLN A 38 6.10 8.07 -10.68
CA GLN A 38 7.36 7.54 -10.16
C GLN A 38 8.11 6.67 -11.18
N LYS A 39 7.39 5.89 -12.00
CA LYS A 39 8.01 5.10 -13.07
C LYS A 39 8.63 5.94 -14.19
N GLN A 40 8.22 7.19 -14.36
CA GLN A 40 8.78 8.09 -15.38
C GLN A 40 10.13 8.68 -14.96
N ILE A 41 10.51 8.55 -13.68
CA ILE A 41 11.79 9.03 -13.18
C ILE A 41 12.87 8.00 -13.55
N PRO A 42 13.90 8.39 -14.32
CA PRO A 42 14.98 7.48 -14.69
C PRO A 42 15.60 6.78 -13.48
N GLY A 43 15.70 5.45 -13.53
CA GLY A 43 16.24 4.60 -12.46
C GLY A 43 15.24 4.19 -11.37
N LYS A 44 13.98 4.64 -11.43
CA LYS A 44 12.92 4.27 -10.47
C LYS A 44 11.81 3.40 -11.06
N GLU A 45 11.96 2.92 -12.30
CA GLU A 45 10.97 2.16 -13.06
C GLU A 45 10.56 0.87 -12.34
N HIS A 46 11.53 0.20 -11.73
CA HIS A 46 11.34 -1.05 -11.00
C HIS A 46 10.68 -0.84 -9.63
N LEU A 47 10.82 0.35 -9.04
CA LEU A 47 10.38 0.61 -7.66
C LEU A 47 8.86 0.67 -7.53
N ALA A 48 8.18 1.14 -8.57
CA ALA A 48 6.75 1.42 -8.57
C ALA A 48 5.88 0.28 -9.13
N GLN A 49 6.44 -0.92 -9.28
CA GLN A 49 5.64 -2.11 -9.57
C GLN A 49 4.88 -2.56 -8.33
N LEU A 50 3.61 -2.94 -8.47
CA LEU A 50 2.77 -3.36 -7.34
C LEU A 50 3.38 -4.51 -6.52
N VAL A 51 4.11 -5.42 -7.19
CA VAL A 51 4.77 -6.58 -6.56
C VAL A 51 6.11 -6.23 -5.91
N ASN A 52 6.63 -5.03 -6.14
CA ASN A 52 7.92 -4.63 -5.62
C ASN A 52 7.81 -4.31 -4.12
N THR A 53 8.80 -4.74 -3.35
CA THR A 53 8.85 -4.52 -1.91
C THR A 53 10.09 -3.74 -1.56
N SER A 54 10.02 -2.89 -0.53
CA SER A 54 11.17 -2.18 -0.01
C SER A 54 10.96 -1.80 1.45
N ALA A 55 12.01 -1.36 2.13
CA ALA A 55 11.88 -0.77 3.46
C ALA A 55 10.92 0.44 3.51
N ASN A 56 10.64 1.06 2.37
CA ASN A 56 9.71 2.19 2.22
C ASN A 56 8.32 1.76 1.71
N HIS A 57 8.14 0.49 1.34
CA HIS A 57 6.90 -0.04 0.77
C HIS A 57 6.69 -1.49 1.22
N LEU A 58 5.90 -1.65 2.30
CA LEU A 58 5.70 -2.91 3.02
C LEU A 58 4.35 -3.57 2.73
N GLY A 59 3.67 -3.22 1.63
CA GLY A 59 2.34 -3.75 1.28
C GLY A 59 2.29 -5.29 1.13
N PHE A 60 3.43 -5.90 0.82
CA PHE A 60 3.61 -7.35 0.79
C PHE A 60 4.73 -7.81 1.73
N GLU A 61 5.01 -7.08 2.81
CA GLU A 61 6.23 -7.25 3.64
C GLU A 61 7.53 -7.10 2.83
N HIS A 62 8.70 -7.32 3.45
CA HIS A 62 9.99 -7.18 2.75
C HIS A 62 11.03 -8.25 3.13
N GLY A 63 11.97 -8.49 2.22
CA GLY A 63 13.04 -9.48 2.38
C GLY A 63 12.52 -10.91 2.40
N ARG A 64 13.12 -11.76 3.26
CA ARG A 64 12.73 -13.18 3.40
C ARG A 64 11.29 -13.39 3.88
N ARG A 65 10.67 -12.35 4.43
CA ARG A 65 9.28 -12.37 4.91
C ARG A 65 8.28 -11.77 3.92
N ALA A 66 8.73 -11.34 2.75
CA ALA A 66 7.84 -10.87 1.72
C ALA A 66 6.82 -11.96 1.34
N CYS A 67 5.57 -11.57 1.11
CA CYS A 67 4.52 -12.48 0.70
C CYS A 67 4.96 -13.24 -0.57
N PRO A 68 5.01 -14.59 -0.53
CA PRO A 68 5.44 -15.39 -1.69
C PRO A 68 4.47 -15.21 -2.86
N GLU A 69 3.17 -15.14 -2.57
CA GLU A 69 2.08 -15.08 -3.55
C GLU A 69 1.74 -13.66 -4.03
N ARG A 70 2.60 -12.66 -3.77
CA ARG A 70 2.34 -11.26 -4.18
C ARG A 70 2.13 -11.08 -5.68
N PHE A 71 2.75 -11.93 -6.51
CA PHE A 71 2.59 -11.90 -7.97
C PHE A 71 1.20 -12.39 -8.38
N PHE A 72 0.74 -13.49 -7.79
CA PHE A 72 -0.60 -14.01 -8.01
C PHE A 72 -1.65 -12.99 -7.57
N ALA A 73 -1.52 -12.44 -6.37
CA ALA A 73 -2.42 -11.41 -5.85
C ALA A 73 -2.46 -10.16 -6.74
N ALA A 74 -1.29 -9.64 -7.15
CA ALA A 74 -1.20 -8.45 -8.00
C ALA A 74 -1.84 -8.67 -9.38
N ASN A 75 -1.65 -9.83 -9.99
CA ASN A 75 -2.27 -10.15 -11.27
C ASN A 75 -3.79 -10.36 -11.12
N GLY A 76 -4.23 -11.05 -10.08
CA GLY A 76 -5.65 -11.24 -9.78
C GLY A 76 -6.39 -9.91 -9.62
N VAL A 77 -5.84 -8.98 -8.83
CA VAL A 77 -6.42 -7.63 -8.65
C VAL A 77 -6.49 -6.86 -9.97
N LYS A 78 -5.44 -6.94 -10.81
CA LYS A 78 -5.45 -6.28 -12.13
C LYS A 78 -6.54 -6.86 -13.05
N ILE A 79 -6.68 -8.19 -13.09
CA ILE A 79 -7.72 -8.85 -13.90
C ILE A 79 -9.12 -8.43 -13.44
N ILE A 80 -9.36 -8.44 -12.11
CA ILE A 80 -10.63 -7.99 -11.54
C ILE A 80 -10.90 -6.53 -11.91
N LEU A 81 -9.91 -5.65 -11.78
CA LEU A 81 -10.05 -4.23 -12.13
C LEU A 81 -10.38 -4.03 -13.62
N VAL A 82 -9.68 -4.73 -14.52
CA VAL A 82 -9.96 -4.66 -15.96
C VAL A 82 -11.36 -5.17 -16.27
N TYR A 83 -11.77 -6.30 -15.69
CA TYR A 83 -13.10 -6.85 -15.86
C TYR A 83 -14.18 -5.84 -15.44
N VAL A 84 -13.99 -5.24 -14.26
CA VAL A 84 -14.84 -4.19 -13.72
C VAL A 84 -14.96 -3.02 -14.69
N LEU A 85 -13.83 -2.48 -15.17
CA LEU A 85 -13.81 -1.29 -16.03
C LEU A 85 -14.43 -1.53 -17.41
N LEU A 86 -14.32 -2.76 -17.93
CA LEU A 86 -14.85 -3.11 -19.25
C LEU A 86 -16.33 -3.50 -19.24
N LYS A 87 -16.88 -3.90 -18.09
CA LYS A 87 -18.22 -4.48 -18.00
C LYS A 87 -19.22 -3.60 -17.26
N TYR A 88 -18.77 -2.58 -16.53
CA TYR A 88 -19.65 -1.77 -15.70
C TYR A 88 -19.28 -0.29 -15.75
N GLU A 89 -20.32 0.54 -15.72
CA GLU A 89 -20.22 1.97 -15.46
C GLU A 89 -20.57 2.23 -14.00
N TRP A 90 -19.68 2.90 -13.27
CA TRP A 90 -19.82 3.10 -11.83
C TRP A 90 -19.99 4.58 -11.51
N LYS A 91 -20.99 4.87 -10.68
CA LYS A 91 -21.20 6.19 -10.10
C LYS A 91 -21.45 6.03 -8.61
N LEU A 92 -20.96 6.97 -7.82
CA LEU A 92 -21.36 7.07 -6.43
C LEU A 92 -22.85 7.43 -6.34
N PRO A 93 -23.59 6.87 -5.35
CA PRO A 93 -24.95 7.32 -5.07
C PRO A 93 -24.98 8.84 -4.84
N GLU A 94 -26.11 9.46 -5.15
CA GLU A 94 -26.27 10.91 -4.96
C GLU A 94 -26.07 11.29 -3.49
N GLY A 95 -25.28 12.35 -3.26
CA GLY A 95 -24.90 12.80 -1.91
C GLY A 95 -23.88 11.91 -1.17
N ALA A 96 -23.40 10.81 -1.79
CA ALA A 96 -22.42 9.94 -1.14
C ALA A 96 -21.01 10.55 -1.15
N THR A 97 -20.39 10.60 0.04
CA THR A 97 -18.97 10.90 0.19
C THR A 97 -18.21 9.60 0.49
N PRO A 98 -17.19 9.23 -0.30
CA PRO A 98 -16.42 8.02 -0.06
C PRO A 98 -15.69 8.14 1.29
N LYS A 99 -15.94 7.18 2.18
CA LYS A 99 -15.24 7.07 3.47
C LYS A 99 -14.33 5.86 3.43
N PRO A 100 -13.03 6.00 3.74
CA PRO A 100 -12.17 4.85 3.92
C PRO A 100 -12.81 3.93 4.96
N ARG A 101 -13.04 2.66 4.62
CA ARG A 101 -13.45 1.68 5.64
C ARG A 101 -12.23 1.42 6.51
N ALA A 102 -12.30 1.83 7.79
CA ALA A 102 -11.35 1.36 8.79
C ALA A 102 -11.56 -0.15 8.96
N PHE A 103 -10.66 -0.95 8.40
CA PHE A 103 -10.75 -2.41 8.45
C PHE A 103 -10.24 -2.99 9.78
N TRP A 104 -9.80 -2.13 10.72
CA TRP A 104 -9.25 -2.54 12.01
C TRP A 104 -9.92 -1.82 13.18
N LEU A 105 -10.41 -2.63 14.13
CA LEU A 105 -11.08 -2.28 15.39
C LEU A 105 -12.20 -1.23 15.25
N PRO A 106 -13.47 -1.65 15.09
CA PRO A 106 -14.62 -0.74 14.94
C PRO A 106 -14.83 0.27 16.10
N TRP A 107 -14.07 0.15 17.18
CA TRP A 107 -14.23 0.89 18.44
C TRP A 107 -13.16 1.97 18.66
N LEU A 108 -12.03 1.93 17.95
CA LEU A 108 -10.95 2.92 18.07
C LEU A 108 -11.15 4.04 17.07
N ARG A 109 -12.11 4.92 17.35
CA ARG A 109 -12.09 6.29 16.81
C ARG A 109 -10.97 7.03 17.54
N ILE A 110 -9.79 7.11 16.93
CA ILE A 110 -8.85 8.16 17.28
C ILE A 110 -9.54 9.46 16.83
N ARG A 111 -9.90 10.29 17.81
CA ARG A 111 -10.36 11.66 17.58
C ARG A 111 -9.20 12.51 17.07
#